data_AF-A0A2V8KQQ2-F1
#
_entry.id   AF-A0A2V8KQQ2-F1
#
_cell.length_a   1.000
_cell.length_b   1.000
_cell.length_c   1.000
_cell.angle_alpha   90.00
_cell.angle_beta   90.00
_cell.angle_gamma   90.00
#
_symmetry.space_group_name_H-M   'P 1'
#
loop_
_entity.id
_entity.type
_entity.pdbx_description
1 polymer ?
#
loop_
_entity_poly.entity_id
_entity_poly.type
_entity_poly.pdbx_seq_one_letter_code
_entity_poly.pdbx_strand_id
1 'polypeptide(L)'
;MTYVSFALSNAIDSQGLGISTQNITNQANAVAAVAALQTAVGTLGTVQGEIGSAMNRLQYAIAQAQSMSVAVAASESRIRDANIAEEAANLTKFNILNQSGLAALAQANQSSSSVLSLLR
;
A
#
# COMPACT_ATOMS: atom_id res chain seq x y z
N MET A 1 6.13 -2.29 14.52
CA MET A 1 6.75 -2.72 13.25
C MET A 1 8.24 -2.48 13.36
N THR A 2 9.03 -3.54 13.53
CA THR A 2 10.47 -3.44 13.71
C THR A 2 11.09 -2.96 12.41
N TYR A 3 11.61 -1.74 12.41
CA TYR A 3 12.34 -1.18 11.28
C TYR A 3 13.52 -2.11 10.93
N VAL A 4 13.80 -2.24 9.63
CA VAL A 4 14.96 -2.98 9.12
C VAL A 4 16.19 -2.16 9.48
N SER A 5 16.87 -2.48 10.59
CA SER A 5 18.18 -1.88 10.88
C SER A 5 19.26 -2.62 10.09
N PHE A 6 19.98 -1.88 9.27
CA PHE A 6 21.15 -2.35 8.54
C PHE A 6 22.40 -1.79 9.23
N ALA A 7 23.29 -2.66 9.69
CA ALA A 7 24.56 -2.27 10.30
C ALA A 7 25.68 -3.09 9.67
N LEU A 8 26.44 -2.48 8.77
CA LEU A 8 27.75 -3.00 8.37
C LEU A 8 28.72 -2.67 9.50
N SER A 9 29.11 -3.66 10.31
CA SER A 9 29.99 -3.38 11.46
C SER A 9 31.41 -2.99 11.05
N ASN A 10 31.85 -3.35 9.83
CA ASN A 10 33.18 -3.06 9.30
C ASN A 10 33.09 -2.47 7.88
N ALA A 11 34.03 -1.57 7.55
CA ALA A 11 34.21 -1.10 6.17
C ALA A 11 34.63 -2.27 5.26
N ILE A 12 34.03 -2.38 4.08
CA ILE A 12 34.32 -3.43 3.07
C ILE A 12 35.26 -2.87 2.00
N ASP A 13 36.26 -2.11 2.44
CA ASP A 13 37.37 -1.66 1.60
C ASP A 13 38.64 -2.47 1.90
N SER A 14 39.73 -2.23 1.18
CA SER A 14 40.97 -2.98 1.35
C SER A 14 41.58 -2.85 2.76
N GLN A 15 41.30 -1.77 3.49
CA GLN A 15 41.79 -1.56 4.84
C GLN A 15 40.90 -2.26 5.86
N GLY A 16 39.58 -2.10 5.76
CA GLY A 16 38.61 -2.76 6.63
C GLY A 16 38.57 -4.28 6.47
N LEU A 17 38.99 -4.80 5.31
CA LEU A 17 39.20 -6.23 5.06
C LEU A 17 40.61 -6.72 5.41
N GLY A 18 41.52 -5.85 5.87
CA GLY A 18 42.86 -6.23 6.31
C GLY A 18 43.80 -6.70 5.18
N ILE A 19 43.50 -6.38 3.93
CA ILE A 19 44.27 -6.80 2.75
C ILE A 19 45.22 -5.70 2.22
N SER A 20 45.10 -4.47 2.72
CA SER A 20 45.87 -3.32 2.21
C SER A 20 47.39 -3.40 2.46
N THR A 21 47.84 -4.17 3.45
CA THR A 21 49.26 -4.24 3.86
C THR A 21 49.90 -5.59 3.54
N GLN A 22 49.20 -6.45 2.80
CA GLN A 22 49.69 -7.80 2.46
C GLN A 22 50.91 -7.72 1.52
N ASN A 23 51.88 -8.60 1.74
CA ASN A 23 53.14 -8.63 1.03
C ASN A 23 53.37 -10.05 0.46
N ILE A 24 53.93 -10.16 -0.75
CA ILE A 24 54.16 -11.44 -1.45
C ILE A 24 55.65 -11.69 -1.77
N THR A 25 56.56 -10.93 -1.16
CA THR A 25 58.02 -10.98 -1.44
C THR A 25 58.71 -12.27 -1.02
N ASN A 26 58.11 -13.07 -0.13
CA ASN A 26 58.62 -14.39 0.25
C ASN A 26 57.47 -15.40 0.41
N GLN A 27 57.81 -16.68 0.45
CA GLN A 27 56.85 -17.78 0.46
C GLN A 27 55.91 -17.73 1.68
N ALA A 28 56.43 -17.43 2.86
CA ALA A 28 55.62 -17.36 4.09
C ALA A 28 54.61 -16.20 4.02
N ASN A 29 55.04 -15.03 3.55
CA ASN A 29 54.19 -13.85 3.38
C ASN A 29 53.13 -14.09 2.30
N ALA A 30 53.48 -14.77 1.20
CA ALA A 30 52.52 -15.13 0.16
C ALA A 30 51.42 -16.06 0.67
N VAL A 31 51.77 -17.06 1.50
CA VAL A 31 50.78 -17.95 2.15
C VAL A 31 49.86 -17.16 3.09
N ALA A 32 50.41 -16.24 3.89
CA ALA A 32 49.62 -15.39 4.77
C ALA A 32 48.67 -14.46 4.00
N ALA A 33 49.13 -13.88 2.89
CA ALA A 33 48.32 -13.01 2.03
C ALA A 33 47.13 -13.75 1.41
N VAL A 34 47.32 -15.01 0.98
CA VAL A 34 46.24 -15.86 0.46
C VAL A 34 45.20 -16.15 1.55
N ALA A 35 45.63 -16.46 2.77
CA ALA A 35 44.72 -16.69 3.88
C ALA A 35 43.91 -15.43 4.26
N ALA A 36 44.55 -14.26 4.23
CA ALA A 36 43.88 -12.98 4.44
C ALA A 36 42.81 -12.70 3.36
N LEU A 37 43.15 -12.95 2.08
CA LEU A 37 42.21 -12.80 0.96
C LEU A 37 41.02 -13.76 1.07
N GLN A 38 41.24 -15.02 1.45
CA GLN A 38 40.16 -15.98 1.67
C GLN A 38 39.19 -15.51 2.75
N THR A 39 39.72 -14.96 3.84
CA THR A 39 38.91 -14.39 4.92
C THR A 39 38.11 -13.18 4.42
N ALA A 40 38.76 -12.26 3.69
CA ALA A 40 38.13 -11.08 3.13
C ALA A 40 36.98 -11.43 2.16
N VAL A 41 37.17 -12.45 1.30
CA VAL A 41 36.11 -12.95 0.40
C VAL A 41 34.97 -13.55 1.20
N GLY A 42 35.24 -14.31 2.26
CA GLY A 42 34.22 -14.84 3.15
C GLY A 42 33.39 -13.73 3.80
N THR A 43 34.04 -12.70 4.34
CA THR A 43 33.36 -11.53 4.93
C THR A 43 32.51 -10.79 3.91
N LEU A 44 33.02 -10.57 2.69
CA LEU A 44 32.24 -9.97 1.60
C LEU A 44 31.00 -10.81 1.27
N GLY A 45 31.15 -12.14 1.21
CA GLY A 45 30.03 -13.06 0.97
C GLY A 45 28.94 -12.96 2.04
N THR A 46 29.32 -12.88 3.31
CA THR A 46 28.37 -12.67 4.43
C THR A 46 27.59 -11.37 4.25
N VAL A 47 28.28 -10.27 3.97
CA VAL A 47 27.65 -8.96 3.74
C VAL A 47 26.70 -9.00 2.53
N GLN A 48 27.11 -9.61 1.43
CA GLN A 48 26.25 -9.79 0.25
C GLN A 48 24.99 -10.61 0.60
N GLY A 49 25.13 -11.65 1.43
CA GLY A 49 24.01 -12.45 1.92
C GLY A 49 23.03 -11.63 2.77
N GLU A 50 23.53 -10.79 3.66
CA GLU A 50 22.71 -9.89 4.48
C GLU A 50 21.95 -8.87 3.62
N ILE A 51 22.63 -8.25 2.65
CA ILE A 51 22.00 -7.34 1.68
C ILE A 51 20.93 -8.09 0.87
N GLY A 52 21.21 -9.31 0.40
CA GLY A 52 20.26 -10.16 -0.30
C GLY A 52 19.00 -10.45 0.53
N SER A 53 19.17 -10.82 1.80
CA SER A 53 18.07 -11.03 2.75
C SER A 53 17.25 -9.76 2.96
N ALA A 54 17.92 -8.61 3.14
CA ALA A 54 17.26 -7.31 3.28
C ALA A 54 16.45 -6.94 2.03
N MET A 55 16.99 -7.18 0.83
CA MET A 55 16.28 -6.97 -0.44
C MET A 55 15.04 -7.87 -0.55
N ASN A 56 15.13 -9.14 -0.14
CA ASN A 56 13.96 -10.03 -0.12
C ASN A 56 12.88 -9.53 0.84
N ARG A 57 13.26 -9.08 2.04
CA ARG A 57 12.32 -8.49 3.01
C ARG A 57 11.69 -7.22 2.48
N LEU A 58 12.45 -6.36 1.81
CA LEU A 58 11.94 -5.14 1.17
C LEU A 58 10.93 -5.48 0.08
N GLN A 59 11.26 -6.42 -0.81
CA GLN A 59 10.35 -6.88 -1.86
C GLN A 59 9.05 -7.45 -1.29
N TYR A 60 9.13 -8.26 -0.22
CA TYR A 60 7.94 -8.75 0.48
C TYR A 60 7.11 -7.61 1.08
N ALA A 61 7.75 -6.64 1.75
CA ALA A 61 7.06 -5.48 2.31
C ALA A 61 6.36 -4.65 1.23
N ILE A 62 7.00 -4.48 0.07
CA ILE A 62 6.41 -3.79 -1.09
C ILE A 62 5.18 -4.56 -1.61
N ALA A 63 5.28 -5.86 -1.81
CA ALA A 63 4.17 -6.70 -2.29
C ALA A 63 2.98 -6.67 -1.32
N GLN A 64 3.25 -6.71 -0.01
CA GLN A 64 2.23 -6.55 1.02
C GLN A 64 1.58 -5.17 0.98
N ALA A 65 2.37 -4.10 0.87
CA ALA A 65 1.85 -2.74 0.79
C ALA A 65 0.98 -2.52 -0.46
N GLN A 66 1.36 -3.08 -1.61
CA GLN A 66 0.56 -3.03 -2.83
C GLN A 66 -0.78 -3.76 -2.66
N SER A 67 -0.76 -4.96 -2.05
CA SER A 67 -1.97 -5.72 -1.78
C SER A 67 -2.91 -4.97 -0.82
N MET A 68 -2.36 -4.34 0.22
CA MET A 68 -3.12 -3.49 1.14
C MET A 68 -3.70 -2.26 0.43
N SER A 69 -2.94 -1.62 -0.46
CA SER A 69 -3.42 -0.47 -1.24
C SER A 69 -4.62 -0.83 -2.12
N VAL A 70 -4.57 -1.97 -2.81
CA VAL A 70 -5.71 -2.47 -3.62
C VAL A 70 -6.91 -2.80 -2.74
N ALA A 71 -6.70 -3.46 -1.59
CA ALA A 71 -7.78 -3.80 -0.66
C ALA A 71 -8.46 -2.55 -0.06
N VAL A 72 -7.68 -1.52 0.27
CA VAL A 72 -8.19 -0.23 0.77
C VAL A 72 -8.97 0.48 -0.32
N ALA A 73 -8.42 0.62 -1.53
CA ALA A 73 -9.10 1.27 -2.65
C ALA A 73 -10.44 0.58 -3.00
N ALA A 74 -10.46 -0.76 -3.02
CA ALA A 74 -11.68 -1.52 -3.25
C ALA A 74 -12.73 -1.31 -2.14
N SER A 75 -12.28 -1.20 -0.89
CA SER A 75 -13.18 -0.95 0.24
C SER A 75 -13.71 0.49 0.24
N GLU A 76 -12.87 1.47 -0.11
CA GLU A 76 -13.28 2.86 -0.32
C GLU A 76 -14.30 2.98 -1.47
N SER A 77 -14.07 2.30 -2.60
CA SER A 77 -15.04 2.24 -3.70
C SER A 77 -16.39 1.70 -3.23
N ARG A 78 -16.41 0.57 -2.52
CA ARG A 78 -17.66 -0.01 -2.00
C ARG A 78 -18.42 0.94 -1.08
N ILE A 79 -17.73 1.67 -0.21
CA ILE A 79 -18.36 2.65 0.69
C ILE A 79 -18.91 3.83 -0.13
N ARG A 80 -18.13 4.35 -1.09
CA ARG A 80 -18.60 5.44 -1.97
C ARG A 80 -19.79 5.02 -2.81
N ASP A 81 -19.74 3.84 -3.42
CA ASP A 81 -20.81 3.33 -4.29
C ASP A 81 -22.09 3.10 -3.49
N ALA A 82 -21.99 2.58 -2.25
CA ALA A 82 -23.15 2.44 -1.35
C ALA A 82 -23.76 3.79 -0.98
N ASN A 83 -22.94 4.79 -0.63
CA ASN A 83 -23.42 6.14 -0.31
C ASN A 83 -24.05 6.83 -1.54
N ILE A 84 -23.47 6.67 -2.73
CA ILE A 84 -24.04 7.21 -3.97
C ILE A 84 -25.39 6.55 -4.27
N ALA A 85 -25.51 5.23 -4.07
CA ALA A 85 -26.76 4.52 -4.27
C ALA A 85 -27.85 4.98 -3.28
N GLU A 86 -27.50 5.20 -2.01
CA GLU A 86 -28.43 5.73 -0.99
C GLU A 86 -28.89 7.16 -1.32
N GLU A 87 -27.96 8.04 -1.69
CA GLU A 87 -28.30 9.41 -2.08
C GLU A 87 -29.13 9.45 -3.36
N ALA A 88 -28.83 8.61 -4.35
CA ALA A 88 -29.62 8.47 -5.56
C ALA A 88 -31.04 7.95 -5.27
N ALA A 89 -31.18 7.00 -4.33
CA ALA A 89 -32.49 6.51 -3.89
C ALA A 89 -33.28 7.62 -3.17
N ASN A 90 -32.64 8.40 -2.30
CA ASN A 90 -33.24 9.54 -1.63
C ASN A 90 -33.68 10.62 -2.63
N LEU A 91 -32.81 11.01 -3.56
CA LEU A 91 -33.13 11.95 -4.63
C LEU A 91 -34.32 11.46 -5.48
N THR A 92 -34.34 10.18 -5.85
CA THR A 92 -35.45 9.58 -6.60
C THR A 92 -36.75 9.61 -5.79
N LYS A 93 -36.69 9.24 -4.50
CA LYS A 93 -37.83 9.31 -3.58
C LYS A 93 -38.37 10.74 -3.46
N PHE A 94 -37.51 11.74 -3.31
CA PHE A 94 -37.93 13.15 -3.26
C PHE A 94 -38.59 13.60 -4.56
N ASN A 95 -38.04 13.22 -5.72
CA ASN A 95 -38.64 13.52 -7.02
C ASN A 95 -40.03 12.88 -7.18
N ILE A 96 -40.19 11.61 -6.79
CA ILE A 96 -41.48 10.92 -6.81
C ILE A 96 -42.46 11.59 -5.82
N LEU A 97 -42.02 11.95 -4.62
CA LEU A 97 -42.86 12.62 -3.63
C LEU A 97 -43.36 13.98 -4.13
N ASN A 98 -42.50 14.77 -4.78
CA ASN A 98 -42.88 16.06 -5.36
C ASN A 98 -43.88 15.89 -6.51
N GLN A 99 -43.65 14.96 -7.44
CA GLN A 99 -44.60 14.67 -8.53
C GLN A 99 -45.93 14.14 -7.99
N SER A 100 -45.89 13.28 -6.97
CA SER A 100 -47.09 12.73 -6.31
C SER A 100 -47.82 13.79 -5.50
N GLY A 101 -47.12 14.71 -4.85
CA GLY A 101 -47.69 15.85 -4.11
C GLY A 101 -48.42 16.82 -5.05
N LEU A 102 -47.85 17.11 -6.21
CA LEU A 102 -48.51 17.90 -7.26
C LEU A 102 -49.75 17.19 -7.81
N ALA A 103 -49.65 15.88 -8.09
CA ALA A 103 -50.78 15.08 -8.55
C ALA A 103 -51.89 14.95 -7.48
N ALA A 104 -51.52 14.78 -6.21
CA ALA A 104 -52.46 14.71 -5.08
C ALA A 104 -53.16 16.05 -4.84
N LEU A 105 -52.44 17.18 -4.96
CA LEU A 105 -53.02 18.52 -4.94
C LEU A 105 -54.00 18.72 -6.10
N ALA A 106 -53.64 18.31 -7.31
CA ALA A 106 -54.52 18.39 -8.48
C ALA A 106 -55.79 17.54 -8.27
N GLN A 107 -55.65 16.33 -7.73
CA GLN A 107 -56.77 15.44 -7.43
C GLN A 107 -57.68 16.00 -6.33
N ALA A 108 -57.12 16.56 -5.25
CA ALA A 108 -57.88 17.18 -4.17
C ALA A 108 -58.67 18.41 -4.64
N ASN A 109 -58.11 19.21 -5.55
CA ASN A 109 -58.78 20.36 -6.16
C ASN A 109 -59.95 19.95 -7.07
N GLN A 110 -59.83 18.83 -7.80
CA GLN A 110 -60.94 18.30 -8.60
C GLN A 110 -62.06 17.70 -7.74
N SER A 111 -61.72 16.97 -6.67
CA SER A 111 -62.73 16.42 -5.76
C SER A 111 -63.48 17.51 -4.99
N SER A 112 -62.80 18.57 -4.56
CA SER A 112 -63.44 19.69 -3.82
C SER A 112 -64.38 20.50 -4.70
N SER A 113 -64.05 20.72 -5.97
CA SER A 113 -64.96 21.35 -6.95
C SER A 113 -66.18 20.48 -7.25
N SER A 114 -66.02 19.16 -7.27
CA SER A 114 -67.12 18.21 -7.46
C SER A 114 -68.09 18.18 -6.28
N VAL A 115 -67.60 18.34 -5.05
CA VAL A 115 -68.44 18.48 -3.85
C VAL A 115 -69.21 19.81 -3.89
N LEU A 116 -68.59 20.90 -4.35
CA LEU A 116 -69.28 22.18 -4.50
C LEU A 116 -70.39 22.14 -5.57
N SER A 117 -70.25 21.28 -6.58
CA SER A 117 -71.31 20.97 -7.55
C SER A 117 -72.49 20.19 -6.93
N LEU A 118 -72.28 19.44 -5.85
CA LEU A 118 -73.33 18.69 -5.14
C LEU A 118 -74.07 19.53 -4.09
N LEU A 119 -73.57 20.73 -3.79
CA LEU A 119 -74.19 21.69 -2.87
C LEU A 119 -75.00 22.79 -3.59
N ARG A 120 -75.24 22.63 -4.89
CA ARG A 120 -76.02 23.56 -5.73
C ARG A 120 -77.32 22.93 -6.20
#